data_AF-A0A2I7K4Q5-F1
#
_entry.id   AF-A0A2I7K4Q5-F1
#
_cell.length_a   1.000
_cell.length_b   1.000
_cell.length_c   1.000
_cell.angle_alpha   90.00
_cell.angle_beta   90.00
_cell.angle_gamma   90.00
#
_symmetry.space_group_name_H-M   'P 1'
#
loop_
_entity.id
_entity.type
_entity.pdbx_description
1 polymer ?
#
loop_
_entity_poly.entity_id
_entity_poly.type
_entity_poly.pdbx_seq_one_letter_code
_entity_poly.pdbx_strand_id
1 'polypeptide(L)'
;MNTLTTQVASDVENDSLILEVLSEDGECLVIVERLDSDRKLRFQMFTEFLDAACVQEILEIAKKELQAFEDGTALSEAKRDFSFKLTSDSS
;
A
#
# COMPACT_ATOMS: atom_id res chain seq x y z
N MET A 1 -19.75 7.62 3.66
CA MET A 1 -18.36 7.23 3.34
C MET A 1 -18.47 6.02 2.44
N ASN A 2 -18.07 6.15 1.18
CA ASN A 2 -17.92 4.98 0.33
C ASN A 2 -16.84 4.12 0.98
N THR A 3 -17.12 2.84 1.21
CA THR A 3 -16.14 1.92 1.78
C THR A 3 -15.05 1.70 0.75
N LEU A 4 -13.78 1.90 1.13
CA LEU A 4 -12.66 1.58 0.26
C LEU A 4 -12.65 0.08 -0.04
N THR A 5 -12.65 -0.28 -1.32
CA THR A 5 -12.44 -1.66 -1.74
C THR A 5 -10.95 -1.96 -1.67
N THR A 6 -10.58 -2.99 -0.91
CA THR A 6 -9.18 -3.37 -0.73
C THR A 6 -9.00 -4.87 -0.92
N GLN A 7 -7.80 -5.26 -1.34
CA GLN A 7 -7.37 -6.66 -1.39
C GLN A 7 -5.91 -6.79 -0.98
N VAL A 8 -5.54 -7.99 -0.50
CA VAL A 8 -4.16 -8.33 -0.17
C VAL A 8 -3.62 -9.25 -1.26
N ALA A 9 -2.47 -8.89 -1.82
CA ALA A 9 -1.69 -9.69 -2.74
C ALA A 9 -0.33 -10.04 -2.11
N SER A 10 0.30 -11.10 -2.62
CA SER A 10 1.66 -11.49 -2.23
C SER A 10 2.54 -11.44 -3.46
N ASP A 11 3.71 -10.82 -3.32
CA ASP A 11 4.78 -10.88 -4.30
C ASP A 11 5.89 -11.78 -3.75
N VAL A 12 5.89 -13.02 -4.24
CA VAL A 12 6.82 -14.07 -3.82
C VAL A 12 8.25 -13.76 -4.28
N GLU A 13 8.42 -13.02 -5.37
CA GLU A 13 9.76 -12.70 -5.89
C GLU A 13 10.45 -11.65 -5.00
N ASN A 14 9.68 -10.71 -4.47
CA ASN A 14 10.17 -9.63 -3.61
C ASN A 14 10.01 -9.90 -2.11
N ASP A 15 9.48 -11.06 -1.73
CA ASP A 15 9.20 -11.42 -0.33
C ASP A 15 8.36 -10.32 0.36
N SER A 16 7.23 -10.00 -0.27
CA SER A 16 6.38 -8.88 0.15
C SER A 16 4.89 -9.21 0.17
N LEU A 17 4.18 -8.48 1.03
CA LEU A 17 2.72 -8.41 1.05
C LEU A 17 2.26 -7.01 0.63
N ILE A 18 1.23 -6.96 -0.21
CA ILE A 18 0.75 -5.74 -0.84
C ILE A 18 -0.74 -5.56 -0.50
N LEU A 19 -1.09 -4.40 0.03
CA LEU A 19 -2.47 -3.95 0.12
C LEU A 19 -2.75 -3.10 -1.11
N GLU A 20 -3.70 -3.52 -1.92
CA GLU A 20 -4.19 -2.78 -3.07
C GLU A 20 -5.51 -2.11 -2.72
N VAL A 21 -5.64 -0.82 -3.06
CA VAL A 21 -6.90 -0.07 -2.98
C VAL A 21 -7.45 0.07 -4.39
N LEU A 22 -8.68 -0.39 -4.60
CA LEU A 22 -9.29 -0.50 -5.91
C LEU A 22 -10.37 0.57 -6.12
N SER A 23 -10.51 1.02 -7.36
CA SER A 23 -11.66 1.79 -7.82
C SER A 23 -12.91 0.90 -7.91
N GLU A 24 -14.07 1.52 -8.17
CA GLU A 24 -15.32 0.79 -8.43
C GLU A 24 -15.22 -0.11 -9.67
N ASP A 25 -14.35 0.23 -10.63
CA ASP A 25 -14.09 -0.54 -11.85
C ASP A 25 -13.02 -1.63 -11.65
N GLY A 26 -12.41 -1.73 -10.46
CA GLY A 26 -11.36 -2.69 -10.14
C GLY A 26 -9.94 -2.24 -10.49
N GLU A 27 -9.75 -0.98 -10.90
CA GLU A 27 -8.43 -0.40 -11.18
C GLU A 27 -7.67 -0.12 -9.89
N CYS A 28 -6.36 -0.38 -9.86
CA CYS A 28 -5.54 -0.12 -8.68
C CYS A 28 -5.22 1.37 -8.55
N LEU A 29 -5.68 1.98 -7.46
CA LEU A 29 -5.47 3.39 -7.15
C LEU A 29 -4.24 3.62 -6.26
N VAL A 30 -4.01 2.71 -5.31
CA VAL A 30 -2.92 2.80 -4.33
C VAL A 30 -2.42 1.40 -4.01
N ILE A 31 -1.11 1.29 -3.82
CA ILE A 31 -0.49 0.13 -3.18
C ILE A 31 0.27 0.53 -1.94
N VAL A 32 0.09 -0.25 -0.88
CA VAL A 32 0.95 -0.26 0.30
C VAL A 32 1.64 -1.60 0.37
N GLU A 33 2.96 -1.61 0.25
CA GLU A 33 3.76 -2.83 0.18
C GLU A 33 4.64 -2.95 1.43
N ARG A 34 4.53 -4.07 2.14
CA ARG A 34 5.41 -4.50 3.23
C ARG A 34 6.51 -5.38 2.64
N LEU A 35 7.72 -4.85 2.54
CA LEU A 35 8.90 -5.60 2.09
C LEU A 35 9.65 -6.17 3.31
N ASP A 36 9.62 -7.48 3.46
CA ASP A 36 10.21 -8.17 4.63
C ASP A 36 11.73 -8.11 4.63
N SER A 37 12.36 -8.27 3.46
CA SER A 37 13.82 -8.24 3.28
C SER A 37 14.53 -7.02 3.90
N ASP A 38 13.89 -5.84 3.86
CA ASP A 38 14.49 -4.57 4.28
C ASP A 38 13.73 -3.86 5.42
N ARG A 39 12.67 -4.48 5.95
CA ARG A 39 11.71 -3.88 6.90
C ARG A 39 11.18 -2.53 6.40
N LYS A 40 10.79 -2.48 5.13
CA LYS A 40 10.30 -1.26 4.48
C LYS A 40 8.81 -1.32 4.25
N LEU A 41 8.16 -0.17 4.42
CA LEU A 41 6.83 0.07 3.87
C LEU A 41 6.97 1.03 2.69
N ARG A 42 6.50 0.59 1.53
CA ARG A 42 6.43 1.41 0.32
C ARG A 42 4.98 1.80 0.06
N PHE A 43 4.76 3.09 -0.17
CA PHE A 43 3.45 3.62 -0.50
C PHE A 43 3.50 4.23 -1.90
N GLN A 44 2.67 3.75 -2.83
CA GLN A 44 2.60 4.25 -4.20
C GLN A 44 1.15 4.59 -4.54
N MET A 45 0.93 5.75 -5.16
CA MET A 45 -0.38 6.17 -5.65
C MET A 45 -0.34 6.28 -7.16
N PHE A 46 -1.37 5.74 -7.81
CA PHE A 46 -1.61 5.82 -9.26
C PHE A 46 -2.73 6.80 -9.60
N THR A 47 -3.18 7.59 -8.63
CA THR A 47 -4.24 8.58 -8.76
C THR A 47 -3.87 9.89 -8.06
N GLU A 48 -4.40 10.99 -8.57
CA GLU A 48 -4.21 12.34 -8.00
C GLU A 48 -5.34 12.75 -7.06
N PHE A 49 -6.42 11.95 -6.99
CA PHE A 49 -7.67 12.36 -6.38
C PHE A 49 -7.79 12.05 -4.87
N LEU A 50 -6.73 11.53 -4.25
CA LEU A 50 -6.75 11.17 -2.83
C LEU A 50 -6.34 12.33 -1.95
N ASP A 51 -7.23 12.70 -1.04
CA ASP A 51 -6.91 13.66 0.01
C ASP A 51 -6.12 13.02 1.16
N ALA A 52 -5.60 13.86 2.05
CA ALA A 52 -4.81 13.41 3.20
C ALA A 52 -5.60 12.53 4.18
N ALA A 53 -6.92 12.70 4.27
CA ALA A 53 -7.77 11.89 5.15
C ALA A 53 -7.90 10.47 4.59
N CYS A 54 -8.08 10.33 3.29
CA CYS A 54 -8.13 9.05 2.60
C CYS A 54 -6.79 8.31 2.68
N VAL A 55 -5.67 9.01 2.46
CA VAL A 55 -4.32 8.43 2.65
C VAL A 55 -4.13 7.90 4.07
N GLN A 56 -4.57 8.65 5.08
CA GLN A 56 -4.47 8.19 6.48
C GLN A 56 -5.33 6.95 6.74
N GLU A 57 -6.53 6.88 6.19
CA GLU A 57 -7.41 5.69 6.29
C GLU A 57 -6.76 4.46 5.66
N ILE A 58 -6.19 4.60 4.46
CA ILE A 58 -5.48 3.53 3.76
C ILE A 58 -4.31 3.00 4.61
N LEU A 59 -3.52 3.89 5.22
CA LEU A 59 -2.41 3.48 6.09
C LEU A 59 -2.90 2.73 7.34
N GLU A 60 -4.06 3.07 7.89
CA GLU A 60 -4.64 2.34 9.02
C GLU A 60 -5.18 0.96 8.61
N ILE A 61 -5.72 0.83 7.39
CA ILE A 61 -6.10 -0.48 6.82
C ILE A 61 -4.85 -1.33 6.61
N ALA A 62 -3.80 -0.77 5.98
CA ALA A 62 -2.56 -1.47 5.72
C ALA A 62 -1.92 -2.03 7.00
N LYS A 63 -1.97 -1.28 8.11
CA LYS A 63 -1.46 -1.76 9.41
C LYS A 63 -2.20 -3.00 9.93
N LYS A 64 -3.48 -3.14 9.61
CA LYS A 64 -4.32 -4.27 10.05
C LYS A 64 -4.14 -5.47 9.15
N GLU A 65 -4.15 -5.24 7.83
CA GLU A 65 -4.16 -6.30 6.82
C GLU A 65 -2.76 -6.87 6.56
N LEU A 66 -1.71 -6.04 6.51
CA LEU A 66 -0.35 -6.50 6.19
C LEU A 66 0.39 -7.13 7.36
N GLN A 67 -0.12 -7.02 8.59
CA GLN A 67 0.47 -7.61 9.80
C GLN A 67 1.94 -7.18 10.04
N ALA A 68 2.56 -7.67 11.13
CA ALA A 68 3.98 -7.42 11.40
C ALA A 68 4.88 -8.08 10.34
N PHE A 69 6.13 -7.60 10.20
CA PHE A 69 7.14 -8.28 9.39
C PHE A 69 7.37 -9.72 9.86
N GLU A 70 7.90 -10.59 9.01
CA GLU A 70 8.09 -12.02 9.33
C GLU A 70 8.96 -12.26 10.57
N ASP A 71 9.90 -11.36 10.86
CA ASP A 71 10.75 -11.41 12.05
C ASP A 71 10.07 -10.89 13.33
N GLY A 72 8.78 -10.52 13.25
CA GLY A 72 7.99 -9.98 14.35
C GLY A 72 8.11 -8.48 14.54
N THR A 73 8.92 -7.77 13.74
CA THR A 73 9.02 -6.30 13.82
C THR A 73 7.67 -5.65 13.48
N ALA A 74 7.23 -4.69 14.30
CA ALA A 74 5.97 -3.99 14.05
C ALA A 74 6.08 -3.05 12.83
N LEU A 75 4.99 -2.90 12.07
CA LEU A 75 4.92 -1.95 10.96
C LEU A 75 5.16 -0.49 11.36
N SER A 76 4.91 -0.13 12.62
CA SER A 76 5.22 1.19 13.18
C SER A 76 6.73 1.50 13.20
N GLU A 77 7.57 0.46 13.16
CA GLU A 77 9.03 0.56 13.15
C GLU A 77 9.62 0.44 11.75
N ALA A 78 8.78 0.30 10.72
CA ALA A 78 9.22 0.21 9.33
C ALA A 78 10.00 1.45 8.88
N LYS A 79 11.04 1.22 8.08
CA LYS A 79 11.63 2.29 7.26
C LYS A 79 10.60 2.71 6.23
N ARG A 80 10.30 4.00 6.16
CA ARG A 80 9.30 4.53 5.23
C ARG A 80 9.99 4.92 3.92
N ASP A 81 9.59 4.28 2.83
CA ASP A 81 10.03 4.65 1.49
C ASP A 81 8.82 5.18 0.72
N PHE A 82 8.72 6.51 0.64
CA PHE A 82 7.63 7.16 -0.08
C PHE A 82 8.07 7.35 -1.54
N SER A 83 7.60 6.48 -2.43
CA SER A 83 7.80 6.63 -3.86
C SER A 83 6.49 7.03 -4.52
N PHE A 84 6.37 8.31 -4.90
CA PHE A 84 5.28 8.77 -5.74
C PHE A 84 5.59 8.40 -7.19
N LYS A 85 4.83 7.45 -7.75
CA LYS A 85 4.92 7.13 -9.17
C LYS A 85 3.59 7.51 -9.81
N LEU A 86 3.48 8.78 -10.24
CA LEU A 86 2.43 9.12 -11.20
C LEU A 86 2.71 8.29 -12.45
N THR A 87 1.85 7.32 -12.74
CA THR A 87 1.73 6.77 -14.08
C THR A 87 1.19 7.89 -14.94
N SER A 88 2.10 8.69 -15.50
CA SER A 88 1.77 9.45 -16.69
C SER A 88 1.56 8.41 -17.77
N ASP A 89 0.30 8.21 -18.17
CA ASP A 89 0.00 7.57 -19.43
C ASP A 89 0.77 8.34 -20.50
N SER A 90 1.89 7.76 -20.93
CA SER A 90 2.56 8.21 -22.13
C SER A 90 1.65 7.78 -23.27
N SER A 91 1.14 8.80 -23.96
CA SER A 91 0.22 8.74 -25.11
C SER A 91 0.65 7.78 -26.21
#